data_AF-A0A519RS38-F1
#
_entry.id   AF-A0A519RS38-F1
#
_cell.length_a   1.000
_cell.length_b   1.000
_cell.length_c   1.000
_cell.angle_alpha   90.00
_cell.angle_beta   90.00
_cell.angle_gamma   90.00
#
_symmetry.space_group_name_H-M   'P 1'
#
loop_
_entity.id
_entity.type
_entity.pdbx_description
1 polymer ?
#
loop_
_entity_poly.entity_id
_entity_poly.type
_entity_poly.pdbx_seq_one_letter_code
_entity_poly.pdbx_strand_id
1 'polypeptide(L)'
;SLLPSDYGDKIMPHFMVTKIPAGLVGLIVSAILSAAMSTISSGMNASATVFSVDIYQRYFKPDVTEKQNLSMLHIATVGFGLLGMITGIAMIGVKSILDVWWELSGIFAAGMLGLFLLGIVSRQTKNHEAIVATIIGIAVIIWMTFSSLLPDEYEAFRNPLHKNMIIVVGTLTIFLVGIFITKIKKRKMQSAS
;
A
#
# COMPACT_ATOMS: atom_id res chain seq x y z
N SER A 1 -31.58 12.72 12.37
CA SER A 1 -31.23 13.03 10.96
C SER A 1 -29.72 12.94 10.83
N LEU A 2 -29.20 12.26 9.80
CA LEU A 2 -27.76 12.20 9.55
C LEU A 2 -27.25 13.58 9.10
N LEU A 3 -26.16 14.07 9.68
CA LEU A 3 -25.51 15.31 9.26
C LEU A 3 -24.71 15.08 7.97
N PRO A 4 -24.52 16.09 7.09
CA PRO A 4 -23.77 15.96 5.83
C PRO A 4 -22.38 15.31 5.96
N SER A 5 -21.72 15.43 7.11
CA SER A 5 -20.42 14.83 7.42
C SER A 5 -20.47 13.33 7.75
N ASP A 6 -21.64 12.75 8.03
CA ASP A 6 -21.82 11.35 8.43
C ASP A 6 -22.17 10.41 7.26
N TYR A 7 -22.37 10.93 6.05
CA TYR A 7 -22.90 10.16 4.92
C TYR A 7 -21.92 9.13 4.34
N GLY A 8 -20.60 9.31 4.47
CA GLY A 8 -19.62 8.42 3.87
C GLY A 8 -19.73 6.98 4.39
N ASP A 9 -19.53 6.81 5.70
CA ASP A 9 -19.38 5.47 6.30
C ASP A 9 -20.68 4.95 6.95
N LYS A 10 -21.68 5.81 7.22
CA LYS A 10 -22.89 5.44 8.00
C LYS A 10 -24.17 5.28 7.18
N ILE A 11 -24.17 5.66 5.90
CA ILE A 11 -25.40 5.64 5.07
C ILE A 11 -25.90 4.23 4.81
N MET A 12 -24.99 3.29 4.56
CA MET A 12 -25.30 1.91 4.20
C MET A 12 -25.88 1.14 5.40
N PRO A 13 -25.27 1.17 6.61
CA PRO A 13 -25.89 0.61 7.82
C PRO A 13 -27.27 1.23 8.14
N HIS A 14 -27.40 2.56 8.00
CA HIS A 14 -28.66 3.24 8.28
C HIS A 14 -29.79 2.78 7.33
N PHE A 15 -29.49 2.62 6.04
CA PHE A 15 -30.47 2.12 5.06
C PHE A 15 -30.91 0.69 5.37
N MET A 16 -29.97 -0.19 5.74
CA MET A 16 -30.28 -1.58 6.09
C MET A 16 -31.26 -1.69 7.24
N VAL A 17 -31.08 -0.90 8.30
CA VAL A 17 -31.95 -0.96 9.48
C VAL A 17 -33.31 -0.31 9.24
N THR A 18 -33.39 0.71 8.37
CA THR A 18 -34.61 1.52 8.21
C THR A 18 -35.51 1.10 7.06
N LYS A 19 -34.99 0.39 6.05
CA LYS A 19 -35.71 0.09 4.81
C LYS A 19 -35.82 -1.40 4.44
N ILE A 20 -35.10 -2.28 5.13
CA ILE A 20 -35.02 -3.70 4.77
C ILE A 20 -35.72 -4.58 5.84
N PRO A 21 -36.48 -5.63 5.44
CA PRO A 21 -37.08 -6.58 6.38
C PRO A 21 -36.02 -7.33 7.21
N ALA A 22 -36.33 -7.61 8.48
CA ALA A 22 -35.38 -8.16 9.45
C ALA A 22 -34.66 -9.46 8.99
N GLY A 23 -35.38 -10.38 8.35
CA GLY A 23 -34.78 -11.63 7.84
C GLY A 23 -33.75 -11.41 6.72
N LEU A 24 -33.97 -10.40 5.87
CA LEU A 24 -33.08 -10.07 4.76
C LEU A 24 -31.85 -9.28 5.25
N VAL A 25 -31.98 -8.49 6.32
CA VAL A 25 -30.83 -7.84 6.98
C VAL A 25 -29.82 -8.87 7.45
N GLY A 26 -30.27 -9.96 8.07
CA GLY A 26 -29.40 -11.06 8.50
C GLY A 26 -28.61 -11.67 7.33
N LEU A 27 -29.28 -11.95 6.21
CA LEU A 27 -28.66 -12.48 5.00
C LEU A 27 -27.57 -11.53 4.45
N ILE A 28 -27.85 -10.22 4.40
CA ILE A 28 -26.92 -9.22 3.91
C ILE A 28 -25.70 -9.11 4.81
N VAL A 29 -25.89 -9.08 6.13
CA VAL A 29 -24.78 -9.04 7.10
C VAL A 29 -23.91 -10.29 6.95
N SER A 30 -24.50 -11.48 6.83
CA SER A 30 -23.76 -12.72 6.58
C SER A 30 -22.97 -12.66 5.27
N ALA A 31 -23.55 -12.15 4.19
CA ALA A 31 -22.87 -12.00 2.90
C ALA A 31 -21.68 -11.03 2.97
N ILE A 32 -21.83 -9.90 3.66
CA ILE A 32 -20.76 -8.92 3.87
C ILE A 32 -19.62 -9.52 4.71
N LEU A 33 -19.96 -10.20 5.81
CA LEU A 33 -18.97 -10.87 6.64
C LEU A 33 -18.22 -11.96 5.87
N SER A 34 -18.93 -12.74 5.05
CA SER A 34 -18.32 -13.76 4.18
C SER A 34 -17.37 -13.14 3.16
N ALA A 35 -17.78 -12.07 2.47
CA ALA A 35 -16.93 -11.36 1.52
C ALA A 35 -15.69 -10.72 2.18
N ALA A 36 -15.85 -10.15 3.38
CA ALA A 36 -14.76 -9.59 4.15
C ALA A 36 -13.77 -10.70 4.58
N MET A 37 -14.26 -11.82 5.10
CA MET A 37 -13.42 -12.97 5.48
C MET A 37 -12.64 -13.53 4.30
N SER A 38 -13.23 -13.62 3.10
CA SER A 38 -12.54 -14.08 1.88
C SER A 38 -11.36 -13.17 1.52
N THR A 39 -11.57 -11.86 1.58
CA THR A 39 -10.52 -10.86 1.28
C THR A 39 -9.41 -10.91 2.33
N ILE A 40 -9.78 -10.96 3.61
CA ILE A 40 -8.84 -11.05 4.73
C ILE A 40 -8.00 -12.32 4.64
N SER A 41 -8.65 -13.48 4.43
CA SER A 41 -7.97 -14.77 4.30
C SER A 41 -6.97 -14.77 3.14
N SER A 42 -7.36 -14.23 1.99
CA SER A 42 -6.50 -14.13 0.82
C SER A 42 -5.30 -13.20 1.08
N GLY A 43 -5.52 -12.04 1.70
CA GLY A 43 -4.47 -11.10 2.07
C GLY A 43 -3.49 -11.65 3.11
N MET A 44 -4.00 -12.35 4.13
CA MET A 44 -3.18 -13.02 5.14
C MET A 44 -2.32 -14.13 4.53
N ASN A 45 -2.90 -14.97 3.68
CA ASN A 45 -2.18 -16.05 3.01
C ASN A 45 -1.08 -15.52 2.09
N ALA A 46 -1.37 -14.48 1.31
CA ALA A 46 -0.37 -13.83 0.46
C ALA A 46 0.77 -13.24 1.28
N SER A 47 0.46 -12.50 2.36
CA SER A 47 1.46 -11.88 3.23
C SER A 47 2.34 -12.92 3.95
N ALA A 48 1.72 -14.00 4.46
CA ALA A 48 2.44 -15.10 5.08
C ALA A 48 3.36 -15.82 4.10
N THR A 49 2.91 -16.00 2.85
CA THR A 49 3.70 -16.63 1.79
C THR A 49 4.91 -15.76 1.41
N VAL A 50 4.69 -14.46 1.16
CA VAL A 50 5.76 -13.49 0.88
C VAL A 50 6.77 -13.46 2.03
N PHE A 51 6.31 -13.40 3.27
CA PHE A 51 7.21 -13.43 4.42
C PHE A 51 7.99 -14.75 4.52
N SER A 52 7.33 -15.90 4.35
CA SER A 52 7.98 -17.21 4.45
C SER A 52 9.02 -17.42 3.34
N VAL A 53 8.67 -17.16 2.09
CA VAL A 53 9.53 -17.44 0.93
C VAL A 53 10.56 -16.34 0.71
N ASP A 54 10.15 -15.09 0.65
CA ASP A 54 11.03 -14.00 0.23
C ASP A 54 11.92 -13.49 1.37
N ILE A 55 11.49 -13.66 2.62
CA ILE A 55 12.25 -13.19 3.79
C ILE A 55 12.85 -14.37 4.55
N TYR A 56 12.02 -15.28 5.09
CA TYR A 56 12.51 -16.32 5.99
C TYR A 56 13.39 -17.36 5.29
N GLN A 57 12.90 -17.98 4.22
CA GLN A 57 13.65 -18.97 3.46
C GLN A 57 14.89 -18.34 2.85
N ARG A 58 14.74 -17.18 2.21
CA ARG A 58 15.84 -16.52 1.50
C ARG A 58 16.99 -16.06 2.40
N TYR A 59 16.71 -15.54 3.59
CA TYR A 59 17.73 -14.88 4.41
C TYR A 59 18.06 -15.57 5.74
N PHE A 60 17.12 -16.33 6.32
CA PHE A 60 17.31 -16.92 7.65
C PHE A 60 17.57 -18.41 7.59
N LYS A 61 16.84 -19.14 6.75
CA LYS A 61 16.97 -20.59 6.64
C LYS A 61 16.63 -21.07 5.23
N PRO A 62 17.63 -21.23 4.34
CA PRO A 62 17.38 -21.70 2.96
C PRO A 62 16.82 -23.12 2.89
N ASP A 63 17.30 -24.01 3.75
CA ASP A 63 16.91 -25.43 3.76
C ASP A 63 15.79 -25.71 4.76
N VAL A 64 14.57 -25.25 4.44
CA VAL A 64 13.37 -25.44 5.28
C VAL A 64 12.65 -26.72 4.88
N THR A 65 12.34 -27.59 5.84
CA THR A 65 11.49 -28.75 5.57
C THR A 65 10.04 -28.34 5.37
N GLU A 66 9.24 -29.15 4.69
CA GLU A 66 7.82 -28.86 4.44
C GLU A 66 7.04 -28.59 5.74
N LYS A 67 7.28 -29.40 6.78
CA LYS A 67 6.66 -29.21 8.11
C LYS A 67 7.05 -27.88 8.75
N GLN A 68 8.30 -27.46 8.60
CA GLN A 68 8.78 -26.16 9.13
C GLN A 68 8.18 -24.99 8.33
N ASN A 69 8.06 -25.14 7.01
CA ASN A 69 7.44 -24.13 6.16
C ASN A 69 5.95 -23.94 6.50
N LEU A 70 5.20 -25.03 6.68
CA LEU A 70 3.81 -24.97 7.13
C LEU A 70 3.66 -24.34 8.52
N SER A 71 4.55 -24.68 9.45
CA SER A 71 4.57 -24.05 10.77
C SER A 71 4.85 -22.54 10.66
N MET A 72 5.76 -22.13 9.79
CA MET A 72 6.08 -20.72 9.58
C MET A 72 4.92 -19.95 8.95
N LEU A 73 4.24 -20.54 7.96
CA LEU A 73 3.04 -19.95 7.36
C LEU A 73 1.94 -19.70 8.40
N HIS A 74 1.68 -20.65 9.31
CA HIS A 74 0.72 -20.46 10.40
C HIS A 74 1.15 -19.33 11.36
N ILE A 75 2.42 -19.31 11.78
CA ILE A 75 2.95 -18.26 12.67
C ILE A 75 2.82 -16.89 12.01
N ALA A 76 3.23 -16.77 10.74
CA ALA A 76 3.13 -15.53 9.99
C ALA A 76 1.66 -15.09 9.82
N THR A 77 0.75 -16.02 9.53
CA THR A 77 -0.69 -15.74 9.42
C THR A 77 -1.26 -15.17 10.71
N VAL A 78 -0.94 -15.79 11.86
CA VAL A 78 -1.35 -15.28 13.18
C VAL A 78 -0.75 -13.91 13.45
N GLY A 79 0.54 -13.71 13.13
CA GLY A 79 1.23 -12.43 13.28
C GLY A 79 0.57 -11.31 12.48
N PHE A 80 0.36 -11.51 11.17
CA PHE A 80 -0.34 -10.54 10.32
C PHE A 80 -1.79 -10.33 10.76
N GLY A 81 -2.47 -11.37 11.25
CA GLY A 81 -3.81 -11.24 11.80
C GLY A 81 -3.88 -10.37 13.04
N LEU A 82 -2.93 -10.52 13.97
CA LEU A 82 -2.81 -9.66 15.14
C LEU A 82 -2.49 -8.22 14.76
N LEU A 83 -1.56 -8.01 13.82
CA LEU A 83 -1.24 -6.66 13.30
C LEU A 83 -2.45 -6.01 12.64
N GLY A 84 -3.20 -6.76 11.83
CA GLY A 84 -4.44 -6.30 11.22
C GLY A 84 -5.51 -5.94 12.25
N MET A 85 -5.67 -6.75 13.30
CA MET A 85 -6.59 -6.48 14.41
C MET A 85 -6.20 -5.19 15.16
N ILE A 86 -4.94 -5.03 15.54
CA ILE A 86 -4.44 -3.84 16.23
C ILE A 86 -4.66 -2.59 15.37
N THR A 87 -4.34 -2.67 14.07
CA THR A 87 -4.55 -1.56 13.14
C THR A 87 -6.03 -1.23 13.00
N GLY A 88 -6.91 -2.24 12.90
CA GLY A 88 -8.36 -2.05 12.86
C GLY A 88 -8.90 -1.35 14.12
N ILE A 89 -8.41 -1.73 15.30
CA ILE A 89 -8.75 -1.07 16.57
C ILE A 89 -8.27 0.40 16.56
N ALA A 90 -7.05 0.66 16.09
CA ALA A 90 -6.50 2.01 16.00
C ALA A 90 -7.25 2.92 15.02
N MET A 91 -8.00 2.35 14.05
CA MET A 91 -8.81 3.10 13.09
C MET A 91 -10.22 3.44 13.61
N ILE A 92 -10.60 2.98 14.81
CA ILE A 92 -11.89 3.33 15.42
C ILE A 92 -11.94 4.84 15.66
N GLY A 93 -12.94 5.52 15.08
CA GLY A 93 -13.13 6.96 15.22
C GLY A 93 -12.52 7.82 14.10
N VAL A 94 -11.90 7.20 13.08
CA VAL A 94 -11.53 7.90 11.85
C VAL A 94 -12.79 8.41 11.14
N LYS A 95 -12.70 9.62 10.56
CA LYS A 95 -13.82 10.28 9.88
C LYS A 95 -14.30 9.56 8.61
N SER A 96 -13.36 9.04 7.82
CA SER A 96 -13.65 8.21 6.66
C SER A 96 -12.58 7.14 6.51
N ILE A 97 -12.99 5.87 6.59
CA ILE A 97 -12.11 4.73 6.34
C ILE A 97 -11.70 4.66 4.85
N LEU A 98 -12.59 5.09 3.97
CA LEU A 98 -12.36 5.09 2.52
C LEU A 98 -11.25 6.07 2.13
N ASP A 99 -11.24 7.27 2.70
CA ASP A 99 -10.19 8.25 2.42
C ASP A 99 -8.80 7.71 2.80
N VAL A 100 -8.70 7.06 3.96
CA VAL A 100 -7.45 6.43 4.40
C VAL A 100 -7.05 5.27 3.49
N TRP A 101 -8.02 4.47 3.04
CA TRP A 101 -7.77 3.39 2.09
C TRP A 101 -7.22 3.91 0.76
N TRP A 102 -7.81 4.97 0.20
CA TRP A 102 -7.34 5.59 -1.04
C TRP A 102 -5.94 6.17 -0.89
N GLU A 103 -5.65 6.82 0.24
CA GLU A 103 -4.32 7.39 0.52
C GLU A 103 -3.25 6.30 0.59
N LEU A 104 -3.48 5.23 1.37
CA LEU A 104 -2.55 4.11 1.49
C LEU A 104 -2.38 3.37 0.15
N SER A 105 -3.50 3.08 -0.54
CA SER A 105 -3.46 2.42 -1.85
C SER A 105 -2.66 3.23 -2.86
N GLY A 106 -2.82 4.56 -2.86
CA GLY A 106 -2.07 5.48 -3.71
C GLY A 106 -0.57 5.42 -3.45
N ILE A 107 -0.15 5.43 -2.19
CA ILE A 107 1.26 5.35 -1.77
C ILE A 107 1.93 4.06 -2.27
N PHE A 108 1.30 2.90 -2.02
CA PHE A 108 1.85 1.61 -2.45
C PHE A 108 1.84 1.46 -3.98
N ALA A 109 0.74 1.85 -4.63
CA ALA A 109 0.62 1.79 -6.07
C ALA A 109 1.65 2.69 -6.77
N ALA A 110 1.92 3.89 -6.24
CA ALA A 110 2.90 4.82 -6.80
C ALA A 110 4.29 4.17 -6.92
N GLY A 111 4.73 3.54 -5.83
CA GLY A 111 6.02 2.87 -5.71
C GLY A 111 6.15 1.68 -6.65
N MET A 112 5.17 0.77 -6.59
CA MET A 112 5.15 -0.43 -7.41
C MET A 112 5.07 -0.09 -8.90
N LEU A 113 4.11 0.74 -9.30
CA LEU A 113 3.93 1.13 -10.70
C LEU A 113 5.16 1.85 -11.26
N GLY A 114 5.79 2.73 -10.49
CA GLY A 114 7.02 3.43 -10.90
C GLY A 114 8.16 2.46 -11.22
N LEU A 115 8.38 1.48 -10.34
CA LEU A 115 9.44 0.49 -10.50
C LEU A 115 9.14 -0.50 -11.64
N PHE A 116 7.89 -0.96 -11.75
CA PHE A 116 7.45 -1.82 -12.85
C PHE A 116 7.58 -1.12 -14.21
N LEU A 117 7.11 0.12 -14.30
CA LEU A 117 7.20 0.91 -15.53
C LEU A 117 8.67 1.13 -15.93
N LEU A 118 9.55 1.43 -14.97
CA LEU A 118 10.98 1.55 -15.21
C LEU A 118 11.57 0.25 -15.77
N GLY A 119 11.22 -0.89 -15.18
CA GLY A 119 11.69 -2.21 -15.64
C GLY A 119 11.18 -2.60 -17.04
N ILE A 120 9.93 -2.28 -17.37
CA ILE A 120 9.33 -2.58 -18.68
C ILE A 120 9.94 -1.69 -19.78
N VAL A 121 10.06 -0.39 -19.53
CA VAL A 121 10.50 0.58 -20.54
C VAL A 121 12.02 0.58 -20.68
N SER A 122 12.76 0.52 -19.59
CA SER A 122 14.21 0.60 -19.59
C SER A 122 14.87 -0.77 -19.47
N ARG A 123 15.19 -1.37 -20.62
CA ARG A 123 15.94 -2.64 -20.71
C ARG A 123 17.38 -2.56 -20.18
N GLN A 124 17.88 -1.36 -19.86
CA GLN A 124 19.28 -1.11 -19.51
C GLN A 124 19.46 -0.74 -18.02
N THR A 125 18.37 -0.50 -17.29
CA THR A 125 18.44 -0.13 -15.88
C THR A 125 18.95 -1.31 -15.05
N LYS A 126 19.97 -1.07 -14.24
CA LYS A 126 20.56 -2.06 -13.31
C LYS A 126 19.95 -1.92 -11.91
N ASN A 127 20.05 -2.98 -11.10
CA ASN A 127 19.50 -3.01 -9.73
C ASN A 127 19.85 -1.77 -8.88
N HIS A 128 21.10 -1.31 -8.95
CA HIS A 128 21.53 -0.13 -8.17
C HIS A 128 20.76 1.14 -8.56
N GLU A 129 20.52 1.36 -9.85
CA GLU A 129 19.81 2.55 -10.36
C GLU A 129 18.33 2.50 -9.99
N ALA A 130 17.73 1.31 -10.09
CA ALA A 130 16.36 1.06 -9.67
C ALA A 130 16.16 1.30 -8.16
N ILE A 131 17.11 0.84 -7.32
CA ILE A 131 17.08 1.06 -5.87
C ILE A 131 17.16 2.56 -5.55
N VAL A 132 18.11 3.28 -6.14
CA VAL A 132 18.27 4.73 -5.90
C VAL A 132 17.02 5.50 -6.34
N ALA A 133 16.49 5.19 -7.51
CA ALA A 133 15.26 5.82 -8.01
C ALA A 133 14.05 5.53 -7.11
N THR A 134 13.94 4.30 -6.59
CA THR A 134 12.89 3.90 -5.66
C THR A 134 13.00 4.64 -4.33
N ILE A 135 14.21 4.75 -3.76
CA ILE A 135 14.44 5.49 -2.50
C ILE A 135 14.06 6.97 -2.66
N ILE A 136 14.47 7.61 -3.76
CA ILE A 136 14.11 9.01 -4.06
C ILE A 136 12.59 9.16 -4.23
N GLY A 137 11.96 8.24 -4.96
CA GLY A 137 10.51 8.25 -5.13
C GLY A 137 9.74 8.07 -3.82
N ILE A 138 10.18 7.14 -2.96
CA ILE A 138 9.60 6.94 -1.62
C ILE A 138 9.75 8.22 -0.79
N ALA A 139 10.91 8.89 -0.83
CA ALA A 139 11.10 10.14 -0.11
C ALA A 139 10.14 11.24 -0.59
N VAL A 140 9.91 11.35 -1.91
CA VAL A 140 8.92 12.29 -2.48
C VAL A 140 7.50 11.93 -2.07
N ILE A 141 7.13 10.64 -2.10
CA ILE A 141 5.81 10.17 -1.66
C ILE A 141 5.59 10.51 -0.19
N ILE A 142 6.55 10.18 0.69
CA ILE A 142 6.49 10.52 2.12
C ILE A 142 6.34 12.03 2.31
N TRP A 143 7.15 12.84 1.62
CA TRP A 143 7.02 14.29 1.69
C TRP A 143 5.62 14.75 1.28
N MET A 144 5.07 14.27 0.16
CA MET A 144 3.72 14.65 -0.27
C MET A 144 2.62 14.20 0.70
N THR A 145 2.76 13.02 1.31
CA THR A 145 1.81 12.47 2.29
C THR A 145 1.82 13.27 3.59
N PHE A 146 2.99 13.54 4.16
CA PHE A 146 3.11 14.19 5.47
C PHE A 146 3.19 15.72 5.39
N SER A 147 3.30 16.29 4.19
CA SER A 147 3.44 17.73 4.01
C SER A 147 2.26 18.54 4.57
N SER A 148 1.03 17.98 4.58
CA SER A 148 -0.13 18.65 5.19
C SER A 148 -0.05 18.76 6.72
N LEU A 149 0.89 18.05 7.36
CA LEU A 149 1.12 18.08 8.81
C LEU A 149 2.28 19.01 9.21
N LEU A 150 2.90 19.70 8.24
CA LEU A 150 3.97 20.66 8.52
C LEU A 150 3.43 21.89 9.28
N PRO A 151 4.15 22.41 10.29
CA PRO A 151 3.80 23.65 10.99
C PRO A 151 3.68 24.84 10.03
N ASP A 152 2.89 25.85 10.40
CA ASP A 152 2.60 27.02 9.55
C ASP A 152 3.87 27.83 9.19
N GLU A 153 4.94 27.69 9.97
CA GLU A 153 6.26 28.28 9.69
C GLU A 153 6.93 27.72 8.41
N TYR A 154 6.52 26.53 7.95
CA TYR A 154 7.05 25.88 6.74
C TYR A 154 6.03 25.81 5.61
N GLU A 155 5.07 26.74 5.55
CA GLU A 155 4.05 26.78 4.50
C GLU A 155 4.62 26.77 3.08
N ALA A 156 5.79 27.37 2.87
CA ALA A 156 6.48 27.35 1.56
C ALA A 156 6.89 25.94 1.10
N PHE A 157 7.06 24.98 2.03
CA PHE A 157 7.36 23.58 1.74
C PHE A 157 6.12 22.70 1.72
N ARG A 158 4.92 23.29 1.87
CA ARG A 158 3.67 22.54 1.72
C ARG A 158 3.46 22.17 0.25
N ASN A 159 3.16 20.90 0.02
CA ASN A 159 2.79 20.39 -1.29
C ASN A 159 1.46 21.05 -1.72
N PRO A 160 1.44 21.82 -2.82
CA PRO A 160 0.22 22.46 -3.29
C PRO A 160 -0.73 21.48 -4.01
N LEU A 161 -0.28 20.24 -4.27
CA LEU A 161 -1.01 19.25 -5.04
C LEU A 161 -1.98 18.46 -4.16
N HIS A 162 -3.14 18.14 -4.73
CA HIS A 162 -4.14 17.28 -4.10
C HIS A 162 -3.56 15.89 -3.77
N LYS A 163 -3.99 15.26 -2.66
CA LYS A 163 -3.49 13.94 -2.21
C LYS A 163 -3.56 12.85 -3.29
N ASN A 164 -4.59 12.87 -4.13
CA ASN A 164 -4.72 11.94 -5.26
C ASN A 164 -3.56 12.01 -6.27
N MET A 165 -2.79 13.10 -6.30
CA MET A 165 -1.61 13.24 -7.16
C MET A 165 -0.39 12.46 -6.65
N ILE A 166 -0.42 11.93 -5.42
CA ILE A 166 0.69 11.12 -4.86
C ILE A 166 1.01 9.95 -5.78
N ILE A 167 -0.02 9.28 -6.34
CA ILE A 167 0.19 8.15 -7.25
C ILE A 167 0.93 8.58 -8.52
N VAL A 168 0.49 9.68 -9.14
CA VAL A 168 1.05 10.18 -10.39
C VAL A 168 2.48 10.69 -10.19
N VAL A 169 2.67 11.55 -9.19
CA VAL A 169 3.98 12.16 -8.91
C VAL A 169 4.98 11.12 -8.42
N GLY A 170 4.57 10.21 -7.54
CA GLY A 170 5.42 9.13 -7.05
C GLY A 170 5.87 8.20 -8.18
N THR A 171 4.95 7.74 -9.04
CA THR A 171 5.28 6.91 -10.20
C THR A 171 6.21 7.62 -11.17
N LEU A 172 5.90 8.88 -11.54
CA LEU A 172 6.75 9.66 -12.44
C LEU A 172 8.13 9.93 -11.87
N THR A 173 8.23 10.19 -10.57
CA THR A 173 9.52 10.44 -9.90
C THR A 173 10.41 9.22 -10.02
N ILE A 174 9.94 8.04 -9.61
CA ILE A 174 10.72 6.79 -9.70
C ILE A 174 11.13 6.51 -11.14
N PHE A 175 10.19 6.64 -12.07
CA PHE A 175 10.42 6.36 -13.48
C PHE A 175 11.46 7.31 -14.11
N LEU A 176 11.29 8.62 -13.95
CA LEU A 176 12.14 9.64 -14.56
C LEU A 176 13.54 9.64 -13.94
N VAL A 177 13.64 9.54 -12.61
CA VAL A 177 14.93 9.44 -11.91
C VAL A 177 15.67 8.17 -12.35
N GLY A 178 14.97 7.04 -12.46
CA GLY A 178 15.54 5.80 -12.98
C GLY A 178 16.12 5.96 -14.37
N ILE A 179 15.34 6.49 -15.31
CA ILE A 179 15.81 6.74 -16.69
C ILE A 179 16.98 7.71 -16.72
N PHE A 180 16.94 8.77 -15.91
CA PHE A 180 17.98 9.80 -15.86
C PHE A 180 19.31 9.23 -15.39
N ILE A 181 19.32 8.47 -14.29
CA ILE A 181 20.51 7.82 -13.75
C ILE A 181 21.08 6.81 -14.76
N THR A 182 20.22 5.98 -15.36
CA THR A 182 20.63 5.02 -16.40
C THR A 182 21.29 5.73 -17.60
N LYS A 183 20.70 6.84 -18.07
CA LYS A 183 21.26 7.61 -19.20
C LYS A 183 22.61 8.24 -18.88
N ILE A 184 22.78 8.82 -17.69
CA ILE A 184 24.06 9.44 -17.28
C ILE A 184 25.17 8.40 -17.23
N LYS A 185 24.89 7.24 -16.63
CA LYS A 185 25.90 6.18 -16.49
C LYS A 185 26.33 5.64 -17.85
N LYS A 186 25.39 5.47 -18.78
CA LYS A 186 25.69 5.04 -20.15
C LYS A 186 26.58 6.04 -20.88
N ARG A 187 26.29 7.34 -20.78
CA ARG A 187 27.13 8.40 -21.40
C ARG A 187 28.56 8.37 -20.86
N LYS A 188 28.74 8.23 -19.55
CA LYS A 188 30.07 8.13 -18.93
C LYS A 188 30.87 6.91 -19.41
N MET A 189 30.20 5.77 -19.64
CA MET A 189 30.87 4.57 -20.16
C MET A 189 31.33 4.74 -21.61
N GLN A 190 30.54 5.43 -22.44
CA GLN A 190 30.89 5.69 -23.84
C GLN A 190 32.00 6.74 -24.02
N SER A 191 32.17 7.67 -23.08
CA SER A 191 33.25 8.67 -23.12
C SER A 191 34.58 8.16 -22.56
N ALA A 192 34.58 7.00 -21.90
CA ALA A 192 35.77 6.39 -21.27
C ALA A 192 36.37 5.25 -22.13
N SER A 193 35.76 4.95 -23.27
CA SER A 193 36.18 3.97 -24.29
C SER A 193 36.66 4.69 -25.53
#